data_AF-A0A2W0B791-F1
#
_entry.id   AF-A0A2W0B791-F1
#
_cell.length_a   1.000
_cell.length_b   1.000
_cell.length_c   1.000
_cell.angle_alpha   90.00
_cell.angle_beta   90.00
_cell.angle_gamma   90.00
#
_symmetry.space_group_name_H-M   'P 1'
#
loop_
_entity.id
_entity.type
_entity.pdbx_description
1 polymer ?
#
loop_
_entity_poly.entity_id
_entity_poly.type
_entity_poly.pdbx_seq_one_letter_code
_entity_poly.pdbx_strand_id
1 'polypeptide(L)'
;MNIYIEFCYLAASILFVFGLKGLTHPDSARRGMLLAAAGMTAAIVGTLFNPEIVTREWIWIGLLIGGSIGAVMSIWMPMTAMPERTALSHAFGALAAALVGIAEYANHGPQMGTLKVGALGFEILLGCITFTGSLIAFGKLYGVVKGTPITFKGQNI
;
A
#
# COMPACT_ATOMS: atom_id res chain seq x y z
N MET A 1 -11.58 -22.62 -5.50
CA MET A 1 -10.11 -22.51 -5.60
C MET A 1 -9.72 -22.56 -7.08
N ASN A 2 -9.13 -21.50 -7.62
CA ASN A 2 -8.75 -21.45 -9.03
C ASN A 2 -7.22 -21.50 -9.14
N ILE A 3 -6.68 -22.62 -9.62
CA ILE A 3 -5.23 -22.90 -9.69
C ILE A 3 -4.46 -21.82 -10.46
N TYR A 4 -5.10 -21.17 -11.43
CA TYR A 4 -4.50 -20.08 -12.18
C TYR A 4 -4.21 -18.85 -11.30
N ILE A 5 -5.09 -18.53 -10.34
CA ILE A 5 -4.92 -17.40 -9.42
C ILE A 5 -3.78 -17.67 -8.44
N GLU A 6 -3.74 -18.89 -7.88
CA GLU A 6 -2.66 -19.29 -6.97
C GLU A 6 -1.29 -19.25 -7.66
N PHE A 7 -1.23 -19.69 -8.92
CA PHE A 7 -0.01 -19.59 -9.72
C PHE A 7 0.41 -18.13 -9.95
N CYS A 8 -0.53 -17.24 -10.25
CA CYS A 8 -0.25 -15.80 -10.35
C CYS A 8 0.30 -15.22 -9.05
N TYR A 9 -0.27 -15.58 -7.90
CA TYR A 9 0.21 -15.12 -6.59
C TYR A 9 1.59 -15.69 -6.23
N LEU A 10 1.84 -16.96 -6.53
CA LEU A 10 3.15 -17.57 -6.35
C LEU A 10 4.20 -16.90 -7.24
N ALA A 11 3.90 -16.71 -8.52
CA ALA A 11 4.79 -16.02 -9.46
C ALA A 11 5.06 -14.57 -9.02
N ALA A 12 4.03 -13.83 -8.61
CA ALA A 12 4.17 -12.47 -8.07
C ALA A 12 5.08 -12.43 -6.85
N SER A 13 4.90 -13.37 -5.91
CA SER A 13 5.71 -13.46 -4.68
C SER A 13 7.19 -13.71 -5.01
N ILE A 14 7.48 -14.62 -5.94
CA ILE A 14 8.84 -14.90 -6.42
C ILE A 14 9.46 -13.65 -7.08
N LEU A 15 8.70 -12.96 -7.94
CA LEU A 15 9.14 -11.74 -8.60
C LEU A 15 9.43 -10.60 -7.62
N PHE A 16 8.63 -10.44 -6.56
CA PHE A 16 8.91 -9.47 -5.50
C PHE A 16 10.19 -9.79 -4.73
N VAL A 17 10.43 -11.06 -4.38
CA VAL A 17 11.67 -11.48 -3.70
C VAL A 17 12.90 -11.17 -4.56
N PHE A 18 12.89 -11.54 -5.84
CA PHE A 18 13.99 -11.21 -6.75
C PHE A 18 14.10 -9.70 -7.02
N GLY A 19 12.97 -8.99 -7.04
CA GLY A 19 12.93 -7.54 -7.17
C GLY A 19 13.66 -6.87 -6.01
N LEU A 20 13.30 -7.19 -4.78
CA LEU A 20 13.94 -6.68 -3.55
C LEU A 20 15.43 -7.03 -3.50
N LYS A 21 15.79 -8.27 -3.85
CA LYS A 21 17.20 -8.69 -3.95
C LYS A 21 17.97 -7.86 -4.97
N GLY A 22 17.35 -7.53 -6.11
CA GLY A 22 17.95 -6.69 -7.14
C GLY A 22 18.15 -5.24 -6.69
N LEU A 23 17.31 -4.73 -5.79
CA LEU A 23 17.41 -3.36 -5.25
C LEU A 23 18.58 -3.18 -4.26
N THR A 24 19.16 -4.26 -3.75
CA THR A 24 20.29 -4.20 -2.80
C THR A 24 21.61 -3.80 -3.45
N HIS A 25 21.77 -3.98 -4.78
CA HIS A 25 23.00 -3.63 -5.50
C HIS A 25 22.71 -2.62 -6.62
N PRO A 26 23.51 -1.54 -6.76
CA PRO A 26 23.29 -0.51 -7.79
C PRO A 26 23.20 -1.07 -9.21
N ASP A 27 24.07 -2.03 -9.56
CA ASP A 27 24.14 -2.60 -10.91
C ASP A 27 22.87 -3.37 -11.31
N SER A 28 22.18 -3.96 -10.33
CA SER A 28 20.93 -4.70 -10.55
C SER A 28 19.67 -3.89 -10.23
N ALA A 29 19.77 -2.69 -9.68
CA ALA A 29 18.64 -1.95 -9.12
C ALA A 29 17.51 -1.71 -10.13
N ARG A 30 17.85 -1.31 -11.36
CA ARG A 30 16.86 -1.09 -12.43
C ARG A 30 16.11 -2.37 -12.80
N ARG A 31 16.84 -3.49 -12.92
CA ARG A 31 16.24 -4.80 -13.19
C ARG A 31 15.39 -5.27 -12.00
N GLY A 32 15.86 -5.04 -10.78
CA GLY A 32 15.11 -5.31 -9.55
C GLY A 32 13.75 -4.60 -9.54
N MET A 33 13.73 -3.31 -9.87
CA MET A 33 12.46 -2.59 -9.95
C MET A 33 11.52 -3.13 -11.04
N LEU A 34 12.04 -3.48 -12.22
CA LEU A 34 11.21 -4.06 -13.29
C LEU A 34 10.59 -5.39 -12.88
N LEU A 35 11.33 -6.24 -12.14
CA LEU A 35 10.79 -7.49 -11.60
C LEU A 35 9.68 -7.23 -10.57
N ALA A 36 9.88 -6.27 -9.66
CA ALA A 36 8.84 -5.90 -8.69
C ALA A 36 7.58 -5.35 -9.39
N ALA A 37 7.73 -4.52 -10.43
CA ALA A 37 6.60 -4.01 -11.21
C ALA A 37 5.86 -5.14 -11.95
N ALA A 38 6.59 -6.09 -12.54
CA ALA A 38 5.99 -7.28 -13.15
C ALA A 38 5.25 -8.15 -12.11
N GLY A 39 5.82 -8.30 -10.91
CA GLY A 39 5.17 -9.01 -9.80
C GLY A 39 3.85 -8.37 -9.38
N MET A 40 3.84 -7.05 -9.19
CA MET A 40 2.60 -6.31 -8.87
C MET A 40 1.56 -6.46 -9.99
N THR A 41 1.98 -6.39 -11.25
CA THR A 41 1.08 -6.56 -12.41
C THR A 41 0.47 -7.96 -12.42
N ALA A 42 1.27 -9.00 -12.18
CA ALA A 42 0.80 -10.38 -12.11
C ALA A 42 -0.21 -10.59 -10.96
N ALA A 43 0.03 -9.97 -9.79
CA ALA A 43 -0.90 -10.03 -8.66
C ALA A 43 -2.25 -9.36 -9.00
N ILE A 44 -2.24 -8.14 -9.56
CA ILE A 44 -3.47 -7.42 -9.94
C ILE A 44 -4.27 -8.24 -10.95
N VAL A 45 -3.61 -8.72 -12.01
CA VAL A 45 -4.27 -9.50 -13.06
C VAL A 45 -4.85 -10.79 -12.48
N GLY A 46 -4.10 -11.51 -11.63
CA GLY A 46 -4.59 -12.70 -10.94
C GLY A 46 -5.84 -12.43 -10.11
N THR A 47 -5.84 -11.36 -9.32
CA THR A 47 -7.00 -10.96 -8.50
C THR A 47 -8.21 -10.60 -9.35
N LEU A 48 -8.03 -9.92 -10.49
CA LEU A 48 -9.14 -9.54 -11.39
C LEU A 48 -9.89 -10.74 -12.00
N PHE A 49 -9.25 -11.92 -12.04
CA PHE A 49 -9.88 -13.17 -12.48
C PHE A 49 -10.58 -13.94 -11.35
N ASN A 50 -10.65 -13.38 -10.13
CA ASN A 50 -11.37 -14.01 -9.03
C ASN A 50 -12.90 -14.04 -9.33
N PRO A 51 -13.53 -15.24 -9.39
CA PRO A 51 -14.95 -15.38 -9.68
C PRO A 51 -15.88 -14.77 -8.62
N GLU A 52 -15.38 -14.48 -7.40
CA GLU A 52 -16.15 -13.83 -6.34
C GLU A 52 -16.37 -12.33 -6.58
N ILE A 53 -15.69 -11.74 -7.57
CA ILE A 53 -15.86 -10.33 -7.92
C ILE A 53 -17.16 -10.13 -8.70
N VAL A 54 -18.20 -9.69 -7.97
CA VAL A 54 -19.53 -9.42 -8.55
C VAL A 54 -19.55 -8.14 -9.38
N THR A 55 -18.92 -7.06 -8.92
CA THR A 55 -18.97 -5.74 -9.58
C THR A 55 -17.57 -5.24 -9.94
N ARG A 56 -17.21 -5.36 -11.22
CA ARG A 56 -15.88 -4.97 -11.74
C ARG A 56 -15.75 -3.47 -12.04
N GLU A 57 -16.86 -2.77 -12.19
CA GLU A 57 -16.88 -1.35 -12.58
C GLU A 57 -16.14 -0.46 -11.59
N TRP A 58 -16.45 -0.58 -10.29
CA TRP A 58 -15.79 0.20 -9.23
C TRP A 58 -14.30 -0.09 -9.11
N ILE A 59 -13.88 -1.33 -9.37
CA ILE A 59 -12.46 -1.72 -9.36
C ILE A 59 -11.72 -1.00 -10.49
N TRP A 60 -12.26 -1.00 -11.71
CA TRP A 60 -11.65 -0.29 -12.84
C TRP A 60 -11.61 1.22 -12.63
N ILE A 61 -12.69 1.81 -12.11
CA ILE A 61 -12.74 3.24 -11.79
C ILE A 61 -11.65 3.59 -10.77
N GLY A 62 -11.56 2.84 -9.67
CA GLY A 62 -10.54 3.05 -8.65
C GLY A 62 -9.12 2.88 -9.18
N LEU A 63 -8.87 1.83 -9.97
CA LEU A 63 -7.58 1.55 -10.58
C LEU A 63 -7.16 2.67 -11.54
N LEU A 64 -8.06 3.14 -12.40
CA LEU A 64 -7.77 4.19 -13.37
C LEU A 64 -7.56 5.54 -12.68
N ILE A 65 -8.43 5.93 -11.74
CA ILE A 65 -8.29 7.20 -11.04
C ILE A 65 -7.02 7.21 -10.18
N GLY A 66 -6.85 6.20 -9.33
CA GLY A 66 -5.69 6.09 -8.44
C GLY A 66 -4.38 5.95 -9.22
N GLY A 67 -4.37 5.11 -10.27
CA GLY A 67 -3.22 4.92 -11.14
C GLY A 67 -2.84 6.19 -11.91
N SER A 68 -3.83 6.93 -12.43
CA SER A 68 -3.59 8.18 -13.16
C SER A 68 -3.02 9.27 -12.24
N ILE A 69 -3.66 9.49 -11.08
CA ILE A 69 -3.18 10.47 -10.10
C ILE A 69 -1.76 10.12 -9.63
N GLY A 70 -1.52 8.85 -9.28
CA GLY A 70 -0.21 8.36 -8.86
C GLY A 70 0.86 8.50 -9.95
N ALA A 71 0.54 8.23 -11.20
CA ALA A 71 1.45 8.38 -12.33
C ALA A 71 1.81 9.85 -12.58
N VAL A 72 0.82 10.74 -12.61
CA VAL A 72 1.02 12.18 -12.79
C VAL A 72 1.90 12.73 -11.67
N MET A 73 1.55 12.44 -10.41
CA MET A 73 2.36 12.82 -9.25
C MET A 73 3.78 12.24 -9.34
N SER A 74 3.94 11.02 -9.88
CA SER A 74 5.24 10.38 -10.00
C SER A 74 6.16 11.04 -11.01
N ILE A 75 5.62 11.51 -12.13
CA ILE A 75 6.39 12.02 -13.27
C ILE A 75 6.76 13.49 -13.05
N TRP A 76 5.87 14.27 -12.42
CA TRP A 76 6.03 15.73 -12.34
C TRP A 76 6.69 16.23 -11.05
N MET A 77 6.83 15.39 -10.03
CA MET A 77 7.39 15.81 -8.75
C MET A 77 8.93 15.87 -8.83
N PRO A 78 9.56 16.99 -8.40
CA PRO A 78 11.00 17.15 -8.48
C PRO A 78 11.74 16.14 -7.59
N MET A 79 12.96 15.75 -7.98
CA MET A 79 13.75 14.77 -7.22
C MET A 79 14.12 15.25 -5.81
N THR A 80 14.12 16.56 -5.57
CA THR A 80 14.30 17.17 -4.24
C THR A 80 13.13 16.89 -3.29
N ALA A 81 11.95 16.64 -3.83
CA ALA A 81 10.72 16.34 -3.10
C ALA A 81 10.48 14.82 -2.97
N MET A 82 11.43 13.96 -3.33
CA MET A 82 11.26 12.50 -3.18
C MET A 82 10.91 12.05 -1.75
N PRO A 83 11.46 12.65 -0.67
CA PRO A 83 11.09 12.26 0.70
C PRO A 83 9.60 12.46 1.02
N GLU A 84 9.03 13.63 0.72
CA GLU A 84 7.62 13.92 1.04
C GLU A 84 6.66 13.12 0.15
N ARG A 85 7.03 12.91 -1.11
CA ARG A 85 6.30 11.99 -2.01
C ARG A 85 6.21 10.58 -1.44
N THR A 86 7.33 10.07 -0.93
CA THR A 86 7.42 8.72 -0.38
C THR A 86 6.57 8.60 0.88
N ALA A 87 6.57 9.62 1.74
CA ALA A 87 5.68 9.68 2.90
C ALA A 87 4.20 9.64 2.47
N LEU A 88 3.81 10.44 1.49
CA LEU A 88 2.42 10.48 1.02
C LEU A 88 1.99 9.15 0.35
N SER A 89 2.86 8.54 -0.45
CA SER A 89 2.60 7.22 -1.06
C SER A 89 2.43 6.13 0.00
N HIS A 90 3.23 6.16 1.06
CA HIS A 90 3.11 5.23 2.18
C HIS A 90 1.81 5.45 2.97
N ALA A 91 1.39 6.72 3.13
CA ALA A 91 0.13 7.07 3.75
C ALA A 91 -1.07 6.44 3.02
N PHE A 92 -1.14 6.58 1.69
CA PHE A 92 -2.24 6.00 0.91
C PHE A 92 -2.27 4.47 0.93
N GLY A 93 -1.10 3.82 0.92
CA GLY A 93 -1.01 2.37 1.08
C GLY A 93 -1.53 1.89 2.43
N ALA A 94 -1.17 2.58 3.51
CA ALA A 94 -1.63 2.26 4.86
C ALA A 94 -3.14 2.55 5.05
N LEU A 95 -3.65 3.61 4.44
CA LEU A 95 -5.08 3.90 4.41
C LEU A 95 -5.86 2.81 3.66
N ALA A 96 -5.33 2.34 2.53
CA ALA A 96 -5.95 1.24 1.79
C ALA A 96 -6.04 -0.03 2.65
N ALA A 97 -4.97 -0.42 3.36
CA ALA A 97 -5.00 -1.55 4.29
C ALA A 97 -6.05 -1.36 5.40
N ALA A 98 -6.09 -0.18 6.05
CA ALA A 98 -7.08 0.09 7.08
C ALA A 98 -8.53 0.02 6.55
N LEU A 99 -8.80 0.57 5.37
CA LEU A 99 -10.13 0.54 4.76
C LEU A 99 -10.55 -0.87 4.35
N VAL A 100 -9.62 -1.66 3.81
CA VAL A 100 -9.87 -3.08 3.49
C VAL A 100 -10.19 -3.86 4.76
N GLY A 101 -9.42 -3.69 5.84
CA GLY A 101 -9.68 -4.35 7.12
C GLY A 101 -11.04 -3.95 7.73
N ILE A 102 -11.41 -2.66 7.67
CA ILE A 102 -12.73 -2.17 8.12
C ILE A 102 -13.84 -2.79 7.29
N ALA A 103 -13.71 -2.82 5.96
CA ALA A 103 -14.72 -3.40 5.08
C ALA A 103 -14.89 -4.90 5.32
N GLU A 104 -13.79 -5.63 5.52
CA GLU A 104 -13.80 -7.07 5.80
C GLU A 104 -14.50 -7.37 7.13
N TYR A 105 -14.17 -6.61 8.18
CA TYR A 105 -14.86 -6.73 9.47
C TYR A 105 -16.34 -6.36 9.39
N ALA A 106 -16.70 -5.31 8.65
CA ALA A 106 -18.09 -4.88 8.52
C ALA A 106 -18.98 -5.92 7.81
N ASN A 107 -18.44 -6.62 6.81
CA ASN A 107 -19.21 -7.60 6.03
C ASN A 107 -19.24 -8.99 6.69
N HIS A 108 -18.16 -9.41 7.33
CA HIS A 108 -18.01 -10.80 7.78
C HIS A 108 -17.69 -10.93 9.29
N GLY A 109 -17.47 -9.83 9.99
CA GLY A 109 -17.04 -9.80 11.40
C GLY A 109 -17.83 -10.70 12.36
N PRO A 110 -19.18 -10.72 12.34
CA PRO A 110 -19.97 -11.58 13.23
C PRO A 110 -19.76 -13.09 13.04
N GLN A 111 -19.26 -13.50 11.87
CA GLN A 111 -19.07 -14.90 11.48
C GLN A 111 -17.60 -15.33 11.58
N MET A 112 -16.69 -14.39 11.89
CA MET A 112 -15.26 -14.65 11.98
C MET A 112 -14.86 -15.17 13.37
N GLY A 113 -13.92 -16.11 13.39
CA GLY A 113 -13.28 -16.54 14.64
C GLY A 113 -12.44 -15.42 15.27
N THR A 114 -12.29 -15.45 16.60
CA THR A 114 -11.59 -14.43 17.41
C THR A 114 -10.19 -14.09 16.90
N LEU A 115 -9.44 -15.09 16.40
CA LEU A 115 -8.10 -14.87 15.86
C LEU A 115 -8.10 -13.97 14.61
N LYS A 116 -9.07 -14.17 13.70
CA LYS A 116 -9.19 -13.36 12.48
C LYS A 116 -9.59 -11.92 12.81
N VAL A 117 -10.53 -11.76 13.74
CA VAL A 117 -10.94 -10.44 14.23
C VAL A 117 -9.76 -9.72 14.89
N GLY A 118 -8.97 -10.42 15.70
CA GLY A 118 -7.76 -9.86 16.30
C GLY A 118 -6.74 -9.41 15.25
N ALA A 119 -6.49 -10.23 14.23
CA ALA A 119 -5.59 -9.88 13.13
C ALA A 119 -6.07 -8.65 12.35
N LEU A 120 -7.36 -8.58 12.01
CA LEU A 120 -7.96 -7.39 11.38
C LEU A 120 -7.86 -6.16 12.28
N GLY A 121 -8.03 -6.32 13.60
CA GLY A 121 -7.83 -5.24 14.56
C GLY A 121 -6.42 -4.66 14.51
N PHE A 122 -5.39 -5.51 14.43
CA PHE A 122 -4.00 -5.06 14.27
C PHE A 122 -3.74 -4.42 12.91
N GLU A 123 -4.30 -4.97 11.83
CA GLU A 123 -4.21 -4.40 10.49
C GLU A 123 -4.77 -2.98 10.44
N ILE A 124 -5.97 -2.77 10.96
CA ILE A 124 -6.63 -1.46 11.02
C ILE A 124 -5.84 -0.50 11.91
N LEU A 125 -5.42 -0.95 13.10
CA LEU A 125 -4.65 -0.13 14.03
C LEU A 125 -3.34 0.34 13.40
N LEU A 126 -2.55 -0.59 12.84
CA LEU A 126 -1.27 -0.25 12.21
C LEU A 126 -1.48 0.63 10.98
N GLY A 127 -2.49 0.33 10.15
CA GLY A 127 -2.85 1.15 8.99
C GLY A 127 -3.18 2.59 9.38
N CYS A 128 -4.01 2.81 10.39
CA CYS A 128 -4.38 4.14 10.88
C CYS A 128 -3.19 4.92 11.49
N ILE A 129 -2.35 4.24 12.30
CA ILE A 129 -1.15 4.86 12.88
C ILE A 129 -0.16 5.25 11.78
N THR A 130 0.06 4.36 10.81
CA THR A 130 0.97 4.62 9.70
C THR A 130 0.45 5.73 8.78
N PHE A 131 -0.85 5.74 8.49
CA PHE A 131 -1.49 6.79 7.71
C PHE A 131 -1.31 8.16 8.36
N THR A 132 -1.69 8.30 9.63
CA THR A 132 -1.60 9.57 10.37
C THR A 132 -0.15 10.02 10.55
N GLY A 133 0.76 9.11 10.92
CA GLY A 133 2.19 9.41 11.04
C GLY A 133 2.83 9.86 9.72
N SER A 134 2.45 9.21 8.61
CA SER A 134 2.96 9.56 7.28
C SER A 134 2.43 10.92 6.79
N LEU A 135 1.18 11.30 7.14
CA LEU A 135 0.66 12.64 6.85
C LEU A 135 1.41 13.73 7.63
N ILE A 136 1.74 13.49 8.89
CA ILE A 136 2.57 14.44 9.67
C ILE A 136 3.98 14.54 9.08
N ALA A 137 4.58 13.41 8.68
CA ALA A 137 5.88 13.40 8.02
C ALA A 137 5.86 14.18 6.70
N PHE A 138 4.85 13.96 5.85
CA PHE A 138 4.62 14.74 4.63
C PHE A 138 4.49 16.23 4.95
N GLY A 139 3.60 16.61 5.88
CA GLY A 139 3.35 18.00 6.24
C GLY A 139 4.60 18.73 6.73
N LYS A 140 5.49 18.04 7.45
CA LYS A 140 6.78 18.61 7.91
C LYS A 140 7.78 18.83 6.78
N LEU A 141 7.89 17.85 5.87
CA LEU A 141 8.82 17.95 4.73
C LEU A 141 8.35 19.00 3.70
N TYR A 142 7.03 19.06 3.47
CA TYR A 142 6.40 20.02 2.57
C TYR A 142 6.32 21.44 3.16
N GLY A 143 6.61 21.63 4.46
CA GLY A 143 6.65 22.93 5.12
C GLY A 143 5.30 23.47 5.61
N VAL A 144 4.22 22.70 5.54
CA VAL A 144 2.89 23.07 6.10
C VAL A 144 2.87 22.90 7.62
N VAL A 145 3.68 21.97 8.15
CA VAL A 145 3.87 21.73 9.58
C VAL A 145 5.29 22.11 9.97
N LYS A 146 5.47 22.67 11.15
CA LYS A 146 6.79 23.03 11.67
C LYS A 146 7.71 21.80 11.71
N GLY A 147 8.87 21.89 11.06
CA GLY A 147 9.85 20.80 11.02
C GLY A 147 10.49 20.49 12.38
N THR A 148 10.59 21.47 13.28
CA THR A 148 11.11 21.26 14.64
C THR A 148 10.21 20.32 15.44
N PRO A 149 10.74 19.60 16.45
CA PRO A 149 9.92 18.81 17.37
C PRO A 149 8.76 19.64 17.96
N ILE A 150 7.55 19.07 17.94
CA ILE A 150 6.36 19.65 18.57
C ILE A 150 6.22 18.92 19.91
N THR A 151 6.38 19.63 21.02
CA THR A 151 6.37 19.06 22.37
C THR A 151 5.27 19.70 23.22
N PHE A 152 4.67 18.92 24.12
CA PHE A 152 3.69 19.41 25.08
C PHE A 152 3.88 18.76 26.46
N LYS A 153 3.35 19.40 27.51
CA LYS A 153 3.46 18.92 28.89
C LYS A 153 2.75 17.57 29.02
N GLY A 154 3.47 16.54 29.49
CA GLY A 154 2.93 15.19 29.70
C GLY A 154 2.97 14.26 28.49
N GLN A 155 3.67 14.60 27.41
CA GLN A 155 3.71 13.77 26.18
C GLN A 155 4.21 12.31 26.34
N ASN A 156 4.93 12.01 27.42
CA ASN A 156 5.53 10.69 27.69
C ASN A 156 4.92 9.99 28.91
N ILE A 157 3.86 10.58 29.48
CA ILE A 157 3.15 10.08 30.66
C ILE A 157 1.82 9.49 30.18
#